data_AF-A0AAW5ECF9-F1
#
_entry.id   AF-A0AAW5ECF9-F1
#
_cell.length_a   1.000
_cell.length_b   1.000
_cell.length_c   1.000
_cell.angle_alpha   90.00
_cell.angle_beta   90.00
_cell.angle_gamma   90.00
#
_symmetry.space_group_name_H-M   'P 1'
#
loop_
_entity.id
_entity.type
_entity.pdbx_description
1 polymer ?
#
loop_
_entity_poly.entity_id
_entity_poly.type
_entity_poly.pdbx_seq_one_letter_code
_entity_poly.pdbx_strand_id
1 'polypeptide(L)'
;MLTWDLGVLFKNEDELENTTQNYIQQSKEFKKNYSTTLDKLNPDDFLNALKEYEHLHLILSKIMTYAYLCFAKDSSKGSFYAKYEQECKKIEENLLFFELEFCELSEEKTKELIKFCKGYDFY
;
A
#
# COMPACT_ATOMS: atom_id res chain seq x y z
N MET A 1 -29.30 -18.63 -2.70
CA MET A 1 -28.64 -17.41 -3.21
C MET A 1 -27.15 -17.70 -3.27
N LEU A 2 -26.47 -17.49 -4.41
CA LEU A 2 -25.01 -17.62 -4.50
C LEU A 2 -24.38 -16.44 -3.76
N THR A 3 -23.71 -16.71 -2.65
CA THR A 3 -22.93 -15.70 -1.93
C THR A 3 -21.49 -15.74 -2.43
N TRP A 4 -20.89 -14.58 -2.69
CA TRP A 4 -19.46 -14.50 -3.00
C TRP A 4 -18.63 -15.11 -1.88
N ASP A 5 -17.62 -15.88 -2.26
CA ASP A 5 -16.62 -16.41 -1.33
C ASP A 5 -15.56 -15.34 -1.09
N LEU A 6 -15.65 -14.67 0.06
CA LEU A 6 -14.68 -13.65 0.47
C LEU A 6 -13.41 -14.26 1.09
N GLY A 7 -13.39 -15.58 1.30
CA GLY A 7 -12.24 -16.31 1.82
C GLY A 7 -11.00 -16.21 0.94
N VAL A 8 -11.18 -15.88 -0.35
CA VAL A 8 -10.08 -15.58 -1.28
C VAL A 8 -9.32 -14.29 -0.92
N LEU A 9 -9.95 -13.38 -0.19
CA LEU A 9 -9.34 -12.16 0.33
C LEU A 9 -8.88 -12.38 1.77
N PHE A 10 -9.84 -12.65 2.67
CA PHE A 10 -9.58 -12.95 4.07
C PHE A 10 -10.54 -14.05 4.54
N LYS A 11 -10.03 -15.00 5.30
CA LYS A 11 -10.79 -16.11 5.87
C LYS A 11 -11.86 -15.63 6.84
N ASN A 12 -11.57 -14.57 7.58
CA ASN A 12 -12.46 -13.98 8.57
C ASN A 12 -12.03 -12.54 8.94
N GLU A 13 -12.84 -11.89 9.77
CA GLU A 13 -12.59 -10.52 10.25
C GLU A 13 -11.35 -10.42 11.17
N ASP A 14 -10.96 -11.51 11.84
CA ASP A 14 -9.74 -11.53 12.68
C ASP A 14 -8.47 -11.51 11.82
N GLU A 15 -8.43 -12.24 10.70
CA GLU A 15 -7.31 -12.21 9.76
C GLU A 15 -7.19 -10.83 9.10
N LEU A 16 -8.32 -10.20 8.78
CA LEU A 16 -8.39 -8.83 8.28
C LEU A 16 -7.80 -7.83 9.30
N GLU A 17 -8.25 -7.89 10.56
CA GLU A 17 -7.78 -6.99 11.62
C GLU A 17 -6.27 -7.17 11.86
N ASN A 18 -5.80 -8.40 12.04
CA ASN A 18 -4.38 -8.69 12.25
C ASN A 18 -3.52 -8.22 11.08
N THR A 19 -3.99 -8.45 9.84
CA THR A 19 -3.30 -7.95 8.64
C THR A 19 -3.25 -6.42 8.66
N THR A 20 -4.36 -5.77 8.95
CA THR A 20 -4.45 -4.30 8.99
C THR A 20 -3.47 -3.71 10.00
N GLN A 21 -3.47 -4.21 11.24
CA GLN A 21 -2.55 -3.73 12.28
C GLN A 21 -1.08 -3.98 11.94
N ASN A 22 -0.78 -5.15 11.37
CA ASN A 22 0.57 -5.48 10.92
C ASN A 22 1.06 -4.50 9.83
N TYR A 23 0.23 -4.22 8.82
CA TYR A 23 0.64 -3.35 7.72
C TYR A 23 0.63 -1.85 8.07
N ILE A 24 -0.13 -1.42 9.08
CA ILE A 24 0.06 -0.11 9.72
C ILE A 24 1.46 0.01 10.35
N GLN A 25 1.97 -1.07 10.95
CA GLN A 25 3.31 -1.06 11.52
C GLN A 25 4.39 -1.09 10.42
N GLN A 26 4.21 -1.94 9.40
CA GLN A 26 5.13 -2.01 8.26
C GLN A 26 5.20 -0.68 7.50
N SER A 27 4.09 0.02 7.32
CA SER A 27 4.11 1.34 6.64
C SER A 27 4.91 2.40 7.42
N LYS A 28 4.90 2.33 8.76
CA LYS A 28 5.72 3.21 9.60
C LYS A 28 7.21 2.89 9.46
N GLU A 29 7.54 1.60 9.40
CA GLU A 29 8.90 1.13 9.18
C GLU A 29 9.40 1.54 7.79
N PHE A 30 8.60 1.34 6.75
CA PHE A 30 8.86 1.81 5.40
C PHE A 30 9.18 3.31 5.37
N LYS A 31 8.30 4.14 5.97
CA LYS A 31 8.53 5.59 6.06
C LYS A 31 9.82 5.93 6.79
N LYS A 32 10.09 5.25 7.91
CA LYS A 32 11.32 5.47 8.68
C LYS A 32 12.57 5.10 7.89
N ASN A 33 12.51 4.05 7.08
CA ASN A 33 13.65 3.52 6.34
C ASN A 33 13.99 4.37 5.11
N TYR A 34 12.97 4.93 4.43
CA TYR A 34 13.16 5.55 3.12
C TYR A 34 12.93 7.06 3.06
N SER A 35 12.17 7.64 3.99
CA SER A 35 11.89 9.08 3.93
C SER A 35 13.16 9.91 4.08
N THR A 36 13.29 10.95 3.26
CA THR A 36 14.42 11.88 3.12
C THR A 36 15.70 11.26 2.55
N THR A 37 15.60 10.05 1.99
CA THR A 37 16.75 9.27 1.50
C THR A 37 16.60 8.77 0.07
N LEU A 38 15.45 8.99 -0.59
CA LEU A 38 15.17 8.50 -1.94
C LEU A 38 16.21 8.97 -2.97
N ASP A 39 16.72 10.19 -2.83
CA ASP A 39 17.77 10.78 -3.67
C ASP A 39 19.14 10.07 -3.52
N LYS A 40 19.38 9.43 -2.38
CA LYS A 40 20.65 8.79 -2.00
C LYS A 40 20.67 7.30 -2.29
N LEU A 41 19.52 6.68 -2.59
CA LEU A 41 19.45 5.26 -2.88
C LEU A 41 20.19 4.94 -4.19
N ASN A 42 20.93 3.83 -4.19
CA ASN A 42 21.38 3.23 -5.44
C ASN A 42 20.19 2.55 -6.17
N PRO A 43 20.33 2.19 -7.45
CA PRO A 43 19.21 1.63 -8.21
C PRO A 43 18.61 0.34 -7.64
N ASP A 44 19.41 -0.55 -7.06
CA ASP A 44 18.92 -1.79 -6.42
C ASP A 44 18.10 -1.50 -5.16
N ASP A 45 18.59 -0.60 -4.30
CA ASP A 45 17.90 -0.19 -3.08
C ASP A 45 16.60 0.56 -3.39
N PHE A 46 16.60 1.39 -4.44
CA PHE A 46 15.39 2.04 -4.92
C PHE A 46 14.37 1.03 -5.46
N LEU A 47 14.80 0.04 -6.24
CA LEU A 47 13.91 -1.01 -6.73
C LEU A 47 13.28 -1.81 -5.58
N ASN A 48 14.03 -2.06 -4.51
CA ASN A 48 13.48 -2.70 -3.31
C ASN A 48 12.44 -1.81 -2.61
N ALA A 49 12.73 -0.52 -2.46
CA ALA A 49 11.79 0.45 -1.90
C ALA A 49 10.50 0.54 -2.73
N LEU A 50 10.61 0.54 -4.07
CA LEU A 50 9.48 0.58 -4.99
C LEU A 50 8.60 -0.68 -4.85
N LYS A 51 9.20 -1.87 -4.81
CA LYS A 51 8.46 -3.13 -4.61
C LYS A 51 7.73 -3.17 -3.27
N GLU A 52 8.36 -2.65 -2.21
CA GLU A 52 7.74 -2.57 -0.89
C GLU A 52 6.55 -1.59 -0.90
N TYR A 53 6.71 -0.43 -1.55
CA TYR A 53 5.63 0.53 -1.77
C TYR A 53 4.44 -0.08 -2.54
N GLU A 54 4.70 -0.80 -3.64
CA GLU A 54 3.67 -1.49 -4.42
C GLU A 54 2.94 -2.55 -3.59
N HIS A 55 3.70 -3.32 -2.79
CA HIS A 55 3.13 -4.34 -1.93
C HIS A 55 2.23 -3.74 -0.85
N LEU A 56 2.64 -2.61 -0.24
CA LEU A 56 1.81 -1.87 0.72
C LEU A 56 0.48 -1.41 0.09
N HIS A 57 0.52 -0.90 -1.14
CA HIS A 57 -0.69 -0.52 -1.91
C HIS A 57 -1.59 -1.70 -2.29
N LEU A 58 -0.99 -2.83 -2.65
CA LEU A 58 -1.72 -4.06 -2.94
C LEU A 58 -2.51 -4.53 -1.71
N ILE A 59 -1.89 -4.48 -0.53
CA ILE A 59 -2.53 -4.87 0.72
C ILE A 59 -3.64 -3.89 1.11
N LEU A 60 -3.41 -2.59 0.99
CA LEU A 60 -4.45 -1.56 1.15
C LEU A 60 -5.70 -1.87 0.30
N SER A 61 -5.47 -2.11 -0.99
CA SER A 61 -6.53 -2.46 -1.94
C SER A 61 -7.27 -3.72 -1.53
N LYS A 62 -6.55 -4.74 -1.04
CA LYS A 62 -7.11 -6.01 -0.57
C LYS A 62 -8.00 -5.83 0.66
N ILE A 63 -7.55 -5.08 1.68
CA ILE A 63 -8.30 -4.75 2.90
C ILE A 63 -9.60 -4.02 2.54
N MET A 64 -9.48 -2.95 1.76
CA MET A 64 -10.63 -2.13 1.36
C MET A 64 -11.63 -2.89 0.50
N THR A 65 -11.16 -3.75 -0.41
CA THR A 65 -12.03 -4.61 -1.23
C THR A 65 -12.85 -5.56 -0.35
N TYR A 66 -12.22 -6.23 0.62
CA TYR A 66 -12.95 -7.12 1.52
C TYR A 66 -13.98 -6.36 2.36
N ALA A 67 -13.59 -5.21 2.92
CA ALA A 67 -14.47 -4.39 3.74
C ALA A 67 -15.70 -3.90 2.95
N TYR A 68 -15.46 -3.42 1.74
CA TYR A 68 -16.53 -3.00 0.82
C TYR A 68 -17.46 -4.15 0.46
N LEU A 69 -16.95 -5.32 0.09
CA LEU A 69 -17.79 -6.46 -0.29
C LEU A 69 -18.63 -6.98 0.89
N CYS A 70 -18.10 -6.91 2.11
CA CYS A 70 -18.86 -7.20 3.33
C CYS A 70 -20.04 -6.25 3.51
N PHE A 71 -19.83 -4.95 3.27
CA PHE A 71 -20.89 -3.93 3.28
C PHE A 71 -21.87 -4.06 2.11
N ALA A 72 -21.39 -4.34 0.90
CA ALA A 72 -22.23 -4.51 -0.28
C ALA A 72 -23.19 -5.70 -0.12
N LYS A 73 -22.77 -6.75 0.60
CA LYS A 73 -23.60 -7.90 0.95
C LYS A 73 -24.60 -7.59 2.06
N ASP A 74 -24.23 -6.74 3.01
CA ASP A 74 -25.05 -6.33 4.15
C ASP A 74 -24.82 -4.85 4.48
N SER A 75 -25.74 -4.01 4.02
CA SER A 75 -25.63 -2.55 4.15
C SER A 75 -25.69 -2.06 5.60
N SER A 76 -26.04 -2.91 6.58
CA SER A 76 -25.93 -2.56 8.00
C SER A 76 -24.47 -2.45 8.46
N LYS A 77 -23.52 -3.05 7.73
CA LYS A 77 -22.07 -3.00 8.00
C LYS A 77 -21.38 -1.69 7.59
N GLY A 78 -22.13 -0.58 7.50
CA GLY A 78 -21.55 0.73 7.14
C GLY A 78 -20.45 1.19 8.10
N SER A 79 -20.62 0.96 9.41
CA SER A 79 -19.60 1.29 10.41
C SER A 79 -18.34 0.43 10.30
N PHE A 80 -18.49 -0.84 9.89
CA PHE A 80 -17.37 -1.74 9.62
C PHE A 80 -16.55 -1.24 8.42
N TYR A 81 -17.21 -0.87 7.33
CA TYR A 81 -16.53 -0.30 6.16
C TYR A 81 -15.80 1.00 6.52
N ALA A 82 -16.47 1.94 7.20
CA ALA A 82 -15.88 3.21 7.63
C ALA A 82 -14.68 3.03 8.59
N LYS A 83 -14.70 2.01 9.46
CA LYS A 83 -13.55 1.67 10.31
C LYS A 83 -12.32 1.37 9.46
N TYR A 84 -12.45 0.50 8.45
CA TYR A 84 -11.31 0.13 7.62
C TYR A 84 -10.88 1.26 6.68
N GLU A 85 -11.80 2.14 6.25
CA GLU A 85 -11.40 3.41 5.59
C GLU A 85 -10.47 4.23 6.49
N GLN A 86 -10.79 4.37 7.77
CA GLN A 86 -9.96 5.13 8.71
C GLN A 86 -8.62 4.45 9.02
N GLU A 87 -8.60 3.12 9.16
CA GLU A 87 -7.36 2.37 9.40
C GLU A 87 -6.42 2.43 8.17
N CYS A 88 -6.96 2.27 6.96
CA CYS A 88 -6.20 2.35 5.72
C CYS A 88 -5.58 3.74 5.49
N LYS A 89 -6.26 4.83 5.89
CA LYS A 89 -5.67 6.18 5.85
C LYS A 89 -4.35 6.29 6.61
N LYS A 90 -4.19 5.56 7.72
CA LYS A 90 -2.93 5.56 8.49
C LYS A 90 -1.78 4.97 7.67
N ILE A 91 -2.05 4.00 6.80
CA ILE A 91 -1.04 3.44 5.89
C ILE A 91 -0.76 4.46 4.78
N GLU A 92 -1.80 4.97 4.12
CA GLU A 92 -1.69 5.96 3.03
C GLU A 92 -0.87 7.21 3.45
N GLU A 93 -1.12 7.77 4.63
CA GLU A 93 -0.35 8.89 5.19
C GLU A 93 1.14 8.57 5.39
N ASN A 94 1.47 7.30 5.60
CA ASN A 94 2.84 6.85 5.70
C ASN A 94 3.50 6.59 4.35
N LEU A 95 2.73 6.44 3.26
CA LEU A 95 3.24 6.24 1.91
C LEU A 95 3.42 7.56 1.14
N LEU A 96 2.70 8.62 1.52
CA LEU A 96 2.66 9.90 0.81
C LEU A 96 4.05 10.52 0.55
N PHE A 97 5.00 10.35 1.46
CA PHE A 97 6.36 10.89 1.28
C PHE A 97 7.03 10.33 0.02
N PHE A 98 6.75 9.06 -0.34
CA PHE A 98 7.42 8.39 -1.44
C PHE A 98 7.06 9.04 -2.77
N GLU A 99 5.78 9.37 -2.97
CA GLU A 99 5.30 10.10 -4.16
C GLU A 99 5.88 11.52 -4.22
N LEU A 100 5.87 12.22 -3.10
CA LEU A 100 6.40 13.60 -3.01
C LEU A 100 7.89 13.64 -3.31
N GLU A 101 8.69 12.81 -2.65
CA GLU A 101 10.14 12.75 -2.84
C GLU A 101 10.51 12.24 -4.24
N PHE A 102 9.75 11.29 -4.80
CA PHE A 102 9.94 10.85 -6.18
C PHE A 102 9.75 12.00 -7.18
N CYS A 103 8.74 12.86 -6.98
CA CYS A 103 8.52 14.05 -7.81
C CYS A 103 9.62 15.11 -7.68
N GLU A 104 10.38 15.11 -6.58
CA GLU A 104 11.47 16.05 -6.31
C GLU A 104 12.85 15.55 -6.81
N LEU A 105 12.94 14.31 -7.28
CA LEU A 105 14.19 13.77 -7.83
C LEU A 105 14.66 14.56 -9.05
N SER A 106 15.98 14.72 -9.18
CA SER A 106 16.57 15.34 -10.36
C SER A 106 16.33 14.48 -11.61
N GLU A 107 16.20 15.11 -12.77
CA GLU A 107 15.98 14.41 -14.04
C GLU A 107 17.07 13.37 -14.33
N GLU A 108 18.31 13.65 -13.93
CA GLU A 108 19.45 12.71 -14.04
C GLU A 108 19.23 11.46 -13.19
N LYS A 109 18.82 11.63 -11.93
CA LYS A 109 18.56 10.53 -11.01
C LYS A 109 17.35 9.71 -11.45
N THR A 110 16.28 10.36 -11.86
CA THR A 110 15.08 9.70 -12.38
C THR A 110 15.40 8.86 -13.62
N LYS A 111 16.18 9.38 -14.57
CA LYS A 111 16.62 8.62 -15.76
C LYS A 111 17.51 7.43 -15.40
N GLU A 112 18.39 7.57 -14.41
CA GLU A 112 19.21 6.46 -13.90
C GLU A 112 18.31 5.32 -13.39
N LEU A 113 17.33 5.66 -12.55
CA LEU A 113 16.41 4.71 -11.91
C LEU A 113 15.48 4.04 -12.92
N ILE A 114 14.83 4.80 -13.82
CA ILE A 114 13.91 4.25 -14.84
C ILE A 114 14.65 3.26 -15.76
N LYS A 115 15.84 3.64 -16.24
CA LYS A 115 16.64 2.79 -17.13
C LYS A 115 17.07 1.48 -16.47
N PHE A 116 17.25 1.48 -15.15
CA PHE A 116 17.61 0.30 -14.39
C PHE A 116 16.40 -0.60 -14.12
N CYS A 117 15.25 -0.01 -13.79
CA CYS A 117 14.01 -0.71 -13.48
C CYS A 117 13.28 -1.16 -14.75
N LYS A 118 13.84 -2.15 -15.47
CA LYS A 118 13.23 -2.73 -16.68
C LYS A 118 11.78 -3.17 -16.41
N GLY A 119 10.82 -2.57 -17.10
CA GLY A 119 9.38 -2.77 -16.88
C GLY A 119 8.64 -1.54 -16.35
N TYR A 120 9.36 -0.53 -15.85
CA TYR A 120 8.81 0.77 -15.43
C TYR A 120 9.08 1.88 -16.45
N ASP A 121 9.56 1.53 -17.66
CA ASP A 121 9.94 2.48 -18.72
C ASP A 121 8.80 3.43 -19.18
N PHE A 122 7.56 3.19 -18.74
CA PHE A 122 6.37 3.98 -19.04
C PHE A 122 5.99 5.01 -17.96
N TYR A 123 6.66 4.99 -16.80
CA TYR A 123 6.47 5.92 -15.68
C TYR A 123 7.65 6.88 -15.58
#